data_AF-A0A972Y6I8-F1
#
_entry.id   AF-A0A972Y6I8-F1
#
_cell.length_a   1.000
_cell.length_b   1.000
_cell.length_c   1.000
_cell.angle_alpha   90.00
_cell.angle_beta   90.00
_cell.angle_gamma   90.00
#
_symmetry.space_group_name_H-M   'P 1'
#
loop_
_entity.id
_entity.type
_entity.pdbx_description
1 polymer ?
#
loop_
_entity_poly.entity_id
_entity_poly.type
_entity_poly.pdbx_seq_one_letter_code
_entity_poly.pdbx_strand_id
1 'polypeptide(L)'
;MRFILVSLIGSVLFAWALIAEAENQTAKEACASLDRPNIDCSCVAQRISVFERMSPSAQARATIVQGYLHGLGKPNTYLVSYEALMSDQMSAMMAVEAYDKVGGQPSNITDYENGCVIADVSPIEIKSAYDFEAIGDYVAACTASTSDQRFCQCDANRKAQHVSAIEFEAYFRSFSDYDGDAFSSAELSQARGKAMGISGERFDQLQAAARAKMEAAGDADLQYCTALTWADRTPGVSAEGRLDAGFEPGVVVITGARTPAQSDGDFALRPTDDSGHGSRLPDAGPAETALNIVNESCAAQGNSATYCTCYSQAYETDVAKKVDDPEVALAWALLNSGGAGLSTTDFMSMTQSIPQATHQAAGMMLIQTMELGSHCTQGQTIKAASLSGTPKQRMMEICVNENEDEALCSCTVGKMEAQFSPDDFELIVDIREAEFLGSEDALADVAEQRGLNRAEAEEALANNPAIIGGMMSMGASMMQCMGGVPNMSGLPGMPQ
;
A
#
# COMPACT_ATOMS: atom_id res chain seq x y z
N MET A 1 -40.09 -30.80 40.89
CA MET A 1 -39.74 -29.86 39.80
C MET A 1 -38.66 -28.86 40.24
N ARG A 2 -37.43 -29.32 40.55
CA ARG A 2 -36.29 -28.41 40.88
C ARG A 2 -34.93 -28.90 40.36
N PHE A 3 -34.87 -29.95 39.55
CA PHE A 3 -33.60 -30.56 39.10
C PHE A 3 -33.33 -30.47 37.59
N ILE A 4 -34.17 -29.79 36.80
CA ILE A 4 -34.03 -29.75 35.33
C ILE A 4 -33.41 -28.42 34.83
N LEU A 5 -33.36 -27.36 35.65
CA LEU A 5 -32.86 -26.05 35.19
C LEU A 5 -31.34 -25.88 35.22
N VAL A 6 -30.59 -26.75 35.91
CA VAL A 6 -29.12 -26.57 36.07
C VAL A 6 -28.33 -27.19 34.90
N SER A 7 -28.91 -28.11 34.13
CA SER A 7 -28.21 -28.78 33.03
C SER A 7 -28.23 -28.02 31.70
N LEU A 8 -29.01 -26.95 31.58
CA LEU A 8 -29.17 -26.18 30.33
C LEU A 8 -28.25 -24.95 30.25
N ILE A 9 -27.72 -24.48 31.39
CA ILE A 9 -26.77 -23.37 31.44
C ILE A 9 -25.32 -23.85 31.25
N GLY A 10 -25.02 -25.11 31.59
CA GLY A 10 -23.70 -25.72 31.37
C GLY A 10 -23.37 -26.03 29.90
N SER A 11 -24.37 -26.25 29.06
CA SER A 11 -24.17 -26.63 27.65
C SER A 11 -23.97 -25.43 26.71
N VAL A 12 -24.33 -24.22 27.13
CA VAL A 12 -24.13 -23.00 26.32
C VAL A 12 -22.72 -22.45 26.49
N LEU A 13 -22.06 -22.65 27.65
CA LEU A 13 -20.69 -22.19 27.89
C LEU A 13 -19.61 -23.09 27.24
N PHE A 14 -19.93 -24.35 26.95
CA PHE A 14 -18.98 -25.28 26.29
C PHE A 14 -18.93 -25.13 24.76
N ALA A 15 -19.89 -24.45 24.13
CA ALA A 15 -19.89 -24.24 22.68
C ALA A 15 -18.96 -23.11 22.24
N TRP A 16 -18.63 -22.16 23.13
CA TRP A 16 -17.79 -21.00 22.79
C TRP A 16 -16.28 -21.30 22.83
N ALA A 17 -15.85 -22.28 23.65
CA ALA A 17 -14.46 -22.72 23.66
C ALA A 17 -14.08 -23.52 22.41
N LEU A 18 -15.03 -24.27 21.82
CA LEU A 18 -14.78 -25.11 20.64
C LEU A 18 -14.66 -24.33 19.32
N ILE A 19 -15.16 -23.09 19.26
CA ILE A 19 -15.10 -22.27 18.03
C ILE A 19 -13.72 -21.59 17.90
N ALA A 20 -13.19 -21.04 19.01
CA ALA A 20 -11.88 -20.39 19.02
C ALA A 20 -10.73 -21.37 18.73
N GLU A 21 -10.89 -22.64 19.10
CA GLU A 21 -9.87 -23.67 18.90
C GLU A 21 -9.82 -24.21 17.45
N ALA A 22 -10.94 -24.12 16.72
CA ALA A 22 -11.03 -24.53 15.31
C ALA A 22 -10.43 -23.50 14.33
N GLU A 23 -10.57 -22.20 14.61
CA GLU A 23 -10.02 -21.12 13.76
C GLU A 23 -8.49 -21.03 13.88
N ASN A 24 -7.94 -21.21 15.10
CA ASN A 24 -6.48 -21.24 15.34
C ASN A 24 -5.79 -22.44 14.65
N GLN A 25 -6.47 -23.60 14.58
CA GLN A 25 -5.99 -24.75 13.79
C GLN A 25 -5.92 -24.43 12.30
N THR A 26 -6.86 -23.64 11.78
CA THR A 26 -6.91 -23.28 10.35
C THR A 26 -5.68 -22.49 9.91
N ALA A 27 -5.26 -21.48 10.70
CA ALA A 27 -4.08 -20.68 10.38
C ALA A 27 -2.77 -21.49 10.45
N LYS A 28 -2.63 -22.32 11.48
CA LYS A 28 -1.46 -23.20 11.65
C LYS A 28 -1.35 -24.22 10.52
N GLU A 29 -2.45 -24.87 10.16
CA GLU A 29 -2.51 -25.83 9.05
C GLU A 29 -2.25 -25.14 7.70
N ALA A 30 -2.82 -23.96 7.48
CA ALA A 30 -2.58 -23.18 6.27
C ALA A 30 -1.10 -22.81 6.13
N CYS A 31 -0.47 -22.35 7.21
CA CYS A 31 0.98 -22.09 7.24
C CYS A 31 1.79 -23.35 6.93
N ALA A 32 1.50 -24.45 7.63
CA ALA A 32 2.27 -25.69 7.53
C ALA A 32 2.17 -26.34 6.15
N SER A 33 1.06 -26.13 5.44
CA SER A 33 0.85 -26.71 4.10
C SER A 33 1.77 -26.14 3.00
N LEU A 34 2.49 -25.04 3.25
CA LEU A 34 3.52 -24.53 2.34
C LEU A 34 4.89 -25.20 2.55
N ASP A 35 5.04 -26.05 3.58
CA ASP A 35 6.29 -26.77 3.90
C ASP A 35 7.51 -25.83 4.02
N ARG A 36 7.35 -24.72 4.73
CA ARG A 36 8.38 -23.69 4.94
C ARG A 36 9.08 -23.90 6.28
N PRO A 37 10.26 -24.56 6.33
CA PRO A 37 10.94 -24.84 7.59
C PRO A 37 11.54 -23.59 8.24
N ASN A 38 11.71 -22.50 7.47
CA ASN A 38 12.19 -21.20 7.95
C ASN A 38 11.09 -20.33 8.59
N ILE A 39 9.83 -20.80 8.67
CA ILE A 39 8.72 -20.11 9.32
C ILE A 39 8.19 -20.93 10.50
N ASP A 40 8.07 -20.31 11.67
CA ASP A 40 7.43 -20.90 12.83
C ASP A 40 5.90 -20.76 12.72
N CYS A 41 5.24 -21.78 12.17
CA CYS A 41 3.80 -21.78 12.01
C CYS A 41 3.00 -21.74 13.33
N SER A 42 3.63 -22.03 14.48
CA SER A 42 2.97 -21.84 15.78
C SER A 42 2.98 -20.36 16.18
N CYS A 43 4.09 -19.65 15.93
CA CYS A 43 4.18 -18.19 16.08
C CYS A 43 3.15 -17.48 15.19
N VAL A 44 3.03 -17.87 13.91
CA VAL A 44 2.08 -17.25 12.98
C VAL A 44 0.63 -17.44 13.43
N ALA A 45 0.27 -18.65 13.86
CA ALA A 45 -1.06 -18.94 14.38
C ALA A 45 -1.38 -18.13 15.65
N GLN A 46 -0.39 -17.94 16.53
CA GLN A 46 -0.52 -17.08 17.71
C GLN A 46 -0.76 -15.61 17.33
N ARG A 47 0.00 -15.06 16.36
CA ARG A 47 -0.19 -13.70 15.84
C ARG A 47 -1.60 -13.51 15.27
N ILE A 48 -2.06 -14.42 14.42
CA ILE A 48 -3.41 -14.37 13.85
C ILE A 48 -4.47 -14.40 14.96
N SER A 49 -4.29 -15.26 15.96
CA SER A 49 -5.20 -15.33 17.11
C SER A 49 -5.22 -14.04 17.94
N VAL A 50 -4.13 -13.29 18.01
CA VAL A 50 -4.10 -11.95 18.63
C VAL A 50 -5.00 -10.99 17.83
N PHE A 51 -4.80 -10.91 16.52
CA PHE A 51 -5.65 -10.09 15.65
C PHE A 51 -7.13 -10.45 15.79
N GLU A 52 -7.47 -11.75 15.77
CA GLU A 52 -8.85 -12.22 15.94
C GLU A 52 -9.48 -11.82 17.28
N ARG A 53 -8.71 -11.85 18.37
CA ARG A 53 -9.19 -11.43 19.70
C ARG A 53 -9.43 -9.92 19.77
N MET A 54 -8.68 -9.15 18.99
CA MET A 54 -8.80 -7.69 18.91
C MET A 54 -9.88 -7.24 17.93
N SER A 55 -10.25 -8.10 16.98
CA SER A 55 -11.30 -7.84 16.02
C SER A 55 -12.66 -7.57 16.71
N PRO A 56 -13.28 -6.40 16.50
CA PRO A 56 -14.52 -6.01 17.20
C PRO A 56 -15.76 -6.75 16.70
N SER A 57 -15.70 -7.38 15.52
CA SER A 57 -16.83 -8.03 14.87
C SER A 57 -16.44 -9.37 14.23
N ALA A 58 -17.43 -10.18 13.87
CA ALA A 58 -17.21 -11.43 13.15
C ALA A 58 -16.61 -11.18 11.75
N GLN A 59 -17.00 -10.10 11.10
CA GLN A 59 -16.48 -9.67 9.81
C GLN A 59 -15.00 -9.29 9.93
N ALA A 60 -14.64 -8.53 10.98
CA ALA A 60 -13.25 -8.17 11.23
C ALA A 60 -12.36 -9.40 11.46
N ARG A 61 -12.86 -10.40 12.22
CA ARG A 61 -12.16 -11.69 12.38
C ARG A 61 -12.00 -12.43 11.06
N ALA A 62 -13.08 -12.53 10.28
CA ALA A 62 -13.06 -13.19 8.97
C ALA A 62 -12.05 -12.52 8.02
N THR A 63 -11.97 -11.19 8.01
CA THR A 63 -10.99 -10.43 7.20
C THR A 63 -9.55 -10.82 7.54
N ILE A 64 -9.21 -11.01 8.81
CA ILE A 64 -7.86 -11.44 9.23
C ILE A 64 -7.55 -12.86 8.75
N VAL A 65 -8.44 -13.81 9.02
CA VAL A 65 -8.21 -15.22 8.65
C VAL A 65 -8.20 -15.40 7.13
N GLN A 66 -9.18 -14.82 6.45
CA GLN A 66 -9.28 -14.91 4.99
C GLN A 66 -8.18 -14.10 4.31
N GLY A 67 -7.74 -12.99 4.90
CA GLY A 67 -6.61 -12.20 4.42
C GLY A 67 -5.30 -12.98 4.49
N TYR A 68 -5.09 -13.77 5.55
CA TYR A 68 -3.95 -14.67 5.62
C TYR A 68 -4.02 -15.78 4.56
N LEU A 69 -5.19 -16.43 4.39
CA LEU A 69 -5.38 -17.42 3.31
C LEU A 69 -5.14 -16.82 1.91
N HIS A 70 -5.59 -15.58 1.70
CA HIS A 70 -5.31 -14.82 0.50
C HIS A 70 -3.81 -14.59 0.35
N GLY A 71 -3.11 -14.08 1.38
CA GLY A 71 -1.65 -13.91 1.36
C GLY A 71 -0.86 -15.19 1.07
N LEU A 72 -1.41 -16.37 1.38
CA LEU A 72 -0.83 -17.68 1.06
C LEU A 72 -1.19 -18.21 -0.35
N GLY A 73 -1.98 -17.48 -1.14
CA GLY A 73 -2.49 -17.95 -2.43
C GLY A 73 -3.49 -19.11 -2.33
N LYS A 74 -4.18 -19.25 -1.19
CA LYS A 74 -5.14 -20.34 -0.93
C LYS A 74 -6.58 -19.94 -1.26
N PRO A 75 -7.48 -20.92 -1.48
CA PRO A 75 -8.92 -20.64 -1.56
C PRO A 75 -9.38 -19.84 -0.34
N ASN A 76 -9.99 -18.69 -0.59
CA ASN A 76 -10.37 -17.72 0.43
C ASN A 76 -11.63 -16.93 0.02
N THR A 77 -12.19 -16.20 0.97
CA THR A 77 -13.28 -15.24 0.77
C THR A 77 -12.89 -13.85 1.28
N TYR A 78 -11.63 -13.45 1.09
CA TYR A 78 -11.07 -12.22 1.65
C TYR A 78 -11.83 -10.98 1.19
N LEU A 79 -11.99 -10.79 -0.12
CA LEU A 79 -12.68 -9.63 -0.68
C LEU A 79 -14.13 -9.50 -0.17
N VAL A 80 -14.83 -10.63 -0.05
CA VAL A 80 -16.21 -10.66 0.49
C VAL A 80 -16.23 -10.25 1.97
N SER A 81 -15.27 -10.74 2.76
CA SER A 81 -15.19 -10.43 4.19
C SER A 81 -14.78 -8.98 4.42
N TYR A 82 -13.85 -8.48 3.60
CA TYR A 82 -13.39 -7.10 3.61
C TYR A 82 -14.50 -6.14 3.21
N GLU A 83 -15.23 -6.40 2.13
CA GLU A 83 -16.39 -5.59 1.73
C GLU A 83 -17.47 -5.57 2.82
N ALA A 84 -17.75 -6.71 3.44
CA ALA A 84 -18.69 -6.78 4.56
C ALA A 84 -18.22 -5.96 5.77
N LEU A 85 -16.93 -5.98 6.11
CA LEU A 85 -16.36 -5.13 7.17
C LEU A 85 -16.51 -3.63 6.82
N MET A 86 -16.12 -3.24 5.60
CA MET A 86 -16.14 -1.84 5.16
C MET A 86 -17.57 -1.28 5.01
N SER A 87 -18.56 -2.14 4.79
CA SER A 87 -19.98 -1.75 4.74
C SER A 87 -20.54 -1.30 6.10
N ASP A 88 -19.90 -1.69 7.20
CA ASP A 88 -20.18 -1.19 8.54
C ASP A 88 -19.05 -0.26 9.00
N GLN A 89 -19.22 1.04 8.74
CA GLN A 89 -18.21 2.07 9.03
C GLN A 89 -17.75 2.07 10.49
N MET A 90 -18.63 1.78 11.45
CA MET A 90 -18.26 1.75 12.87
C MET A 90 -17.40 0.52 13.18
N SER A 91 -17.77 -0.65 12.65
CA SER A 91 -16.96 -1.86 12.79
C SER A 91 -15.60 -1.73 12.11
N ALA A 92 -15.54 -1.10 10.93
CA ALA A 92 -14.29 -0.84 10.22
C ALA A 92 -13.37 0.09 11.02
N MET A 93 -13.89 1.23 11.50
CA MET A 93 -13.12 2.19 12.31
C MET A 93 -12.60 1.56 13.61
N MET A 94 -13.45 0.81 14.33
CA MET A 94 -13.03 0.09 15.53
C MET A 94 -11.98 -0.98 15.23
N ALA A 95 -12.05 -1.64 14.07
CA ALA A 95 -11.07 -2.64 13.68
C ALA A 95 -9.70 -2.00 13.40
N VAL A 96 -9.66 -0.88 12.68
CA VAL A 96 -8.41 -0.13 12.44
C VAL A 96 -7.79 0.31 13.77
N GLU A 97 -8.58 0.95 14.65
CA GLU A 97 -8.08 1.40 15.96
C GLU A 97 -7.59 0.23 16.84
N ALA A 98 -8.25 -0.92 16.74
CA ALA A 98 -7.83 -2.13 17.44
C ALA A 98 -6.49 -2.63 16.88
N TYR A 99 -6.32 -2.70 15.56
CA TYR A 99 -5.11 -3.23 14.95
C TYR A 99 -3.91 -2.29 15.05
N ASP A 100 -4.11 -0.97 15.09
CA ASP A 100 -3.02 0.01 15.32
C ASP A 100 -2.26 -0.25 16.63
N LYS A 101 -2.93 -0.78 17.65
CA LYS A 101 -2.32 -1.15 18.94
C LYS A 101 -1.31 -2.31 18.83
N VAL A 102 -1.31 -3.03 17.72
CA VAL A 102 -0.41 -4.17 17.44
C VAL A 102 0.37 -4.01 16.13
N GLY A 103 0.50 -2.78 15.62
CA GLY A 103 1.31 -2.45 14.44
C GLY A 103 0.51 -2.28 13.14
N GLY A 104 -0.81 -2.15 13.22
CA GLY A 104 -1.70 -1.91 12.09
C GLY A 104 -2.35 -3.19 11.55
N GLN A 105 -3.30 -3.01 10.63
CA GLN A 105 -3.96 -4.13 9.95
C GLN A 105 -2.97 -4.85 9.03
N PRO A 106 -2.83 -6.18 9.12
CA PRO A 106 -1.97 -6.92 8.21
C PRO A 106 -2.56 -6.89 6.79
N SER A 107 -1.73 -6.48 5.82
CA SER A 107 -2.10 -6.24 4.43
C SER A 107 -1.51 -7.28 3.47
N ASN A 108 -0.39 -7.91 3.86
CA ASN A 108 0.35 -8.86 3.05
C ASN A 108 1.00 -9.95 3.93
N ILE A 109 1.59 -10.98 3.30
CA ILE A 109 2.14 -12.13 4.02
C ILE A 109 3.25 -11.75 5.00
N THR A 110 4.04 -10.73 4.69
CA THR A 110 5.10 -10.21 5.56
C THR A 110 4.51 -9.73 6.88
N ASP A 111 3.38 -9.00 6.86
CA ASP A 111 2.77 -8.46 8.08
C ASP A 111 2.25 -9.57 9.01
N TYR A 112 1.65 -10.61 8.42
CA TYR A 112 1.13 -11.77 9.16
C TYR A 112 2.25 -12.57 9.83
N GLU A 113 3.39 -12.70 9.16
CA GLU A 113 4.47 -13.60 9.58
C GLU A 113 5.70 -12.89 10.13
N ASN A 114 5.68 -11.55 10.21
CA ASN A 114 6.77 -10.76 10.75
C ASN A 114 7.13 -11.21 12.16
N GLY A 115 8.43 -11.42 12.39
CA GLY A 115 8.95 -11.94 13.65
C GLY A 115 8.72 -13.43 13.88
N CYS A 116 8.16 -14.19 12.93
CA CYS A 116 8.04 -15.65 13.02
C CYS A 116 9.10 -16.41 12.19
N VAL A 117 10.06 -15.69 11.59
CA VAL A 117 11.15 -16.29 10.81
C VAL A 117 12.15 -16.96 11.75
N ILE A 118 12.50 -18.21 11.44
CA ILE A 118 13.45 -19.01 12.23
C ILE A 118 14.87 -18.75 11.72
N ALA A 119 15.75 -18.29 12.62
CA ALA A 119 17.16 -18.08 12.30
C ALA A 119 17.86 -19.38 11.88
N ASP A 120 18.83 -19.24 10.97
CA ASP A 120 19.75 -20.30 10.54
C ASP A 120 19.09 -21.56 9.91
N VAL A 121 17.83 -21.48 9.49
CA VAL A 121 17.17 -22.55 8.74
C VAL A 121 17.26 -22.28 7.25
N SER A 122 17.84 -23.24 6.52
CA SER A 122 17.94 -23.15 5.06
C SER A 122 16.55 -23.27 4.41
N PRO A 123 16.21 -22.40 3.44
CA PRO A 123 14.98 -22.52 2.67
C PRO A 123 14.89 -23.83 1.87
N ILE A 124 13.67 -24.32 1.62
CA ILE A 124 13.45 -25.55 0.81
C ILE A 124 13.86 -25.36 -0.64
N GLU A 125 14.46 -26.36 -1.27
CA GLU A 125 14.81 -26.28 -2.69
C GLU A 125 13.55 -26.27 -3.58
N ILE A 126 13.39 -25.25 -4.42
CA ILE A 126 12.31 -25.20 -5.42
C ILE A 126 12.87 -25.77 -6.72
N LYS A 127 12.49 -27.02 -7.05
CA LYS A 127 12.91 -27.67 -8.29
C LYS A 127 11.97 -27.31 -9.43
N SER A 128 12.51 -27.19 -10.64
CA SER A 128 11.65 -27.12 -11.83
C SER A 128 10.83 -28.39 -11.94
N ALA A 129 9.51 -28.26 -11.99
CA ALA A 129 8.59 -29.38 -12.17
C ALA A 129 8.45 -29.78 -13.65
N TYR A 130 8.97 -28.95 -14.55
CA TYR A 130 8.83 -29.07 -16.00
C TYR A 130 10.19 -28.89 -16.68
N ASP A 131 10.36 -29.53 -17.84
CA ASP A 131 11.63 -29.65 -18.57
C ASP A 131 11.68 -28.83 -19.87
N PHE A 132 10.80 -27.83 -20.01
CA PHE A 132 10.77 -26.97 -21.19
C PHE A 132 11.97 -26.02 -21.19
N GLU A 133 12.63 -25.86 -22.34
CA GLU A 133 13.75 -24.92 -22.50
C GLU A 133 13.35 -23.48 -22.10
N ALA A 134 12.15 -23.05 -22.53
CA ALA A 134 11.61 -21.73 -22.23
C ALA A 134 11.43 -21.43 -20.72
N ILE A 135 11.35 -22.44 -19.85
CA ILE A 135 11.32 -22.22 -18.40
C ILE A 135 12.68 -21.73 -17.90
N GLY A 136 13.77 -22.31 -18.40
CA GLY A 136 15.11 -21.86 -18.04
C GLY A 136 15.34 -20.40 -18.43
N ASP A 137 14.94 -20.06 -19.66
CA ASP A 137 15.05 -18.68 -20.17
C ASP A 137 14.15 -17.71 -19.40
N TYR A 138 12.91 -18.11 -19.08
CA TYR A 138 12.01 -17.33 -18.23
C TYR A 138 12.64 -17.06 -16.86
N VAL A 139 13.14 -18.11 -16.20
CA VAL A 139 13.74 -17.98 -14.86
C VAL A 139 14.97 -17.08 -14.93
N ALA A 140 15.81 -17.21 -15.94
CA ALA A 140 16.98 -16.36 -16.13
C ALA A 140 16.59 -14.88 -16.32
N ALA A 141 15.63 -14.59 -17.21
CA ALA A 141 15.15 -13.23 -17.46
C ALA A 141 14.49 -12.62 -16.21
N CYS A 142 13.59 -13.37 -15.56
CA CYS A 142 12.95 -12.94 -14.32
C CYS A 142 13.98 -12.68 -13.20
N THR A 143 14.99 -13.54 -13.07
CA THR A 143 16.05 -13.38 -12.06
C THR A 143 16.89 -12.14 -12.33
N ALA A 144 17.17 -11.83 -13.60
CA ALA A 144 17.89 -10.62 -13.96
C ALA A 144 17.12 -9.35 -13.54
N SER A 145 15.79 -9.37 -13.61
CA SER A 145 14.94 -8.22 -13.23
C SER A 145 14.69 -8.12 -11.71
N THR A 146 14.47 -9.25 -11.03
CA THR A 146 14.03 -9.25 -9.61
C THR A 146 15.16 -9.52 -8.62
N SER A 147 16.29 -10.03 -9.12
CA SER A 147 17.34 -10.64 -8.30
C SER A 147 16.80 -11.78 -7.40
N ASP A 148 15.66 -12.41 -7.72
CA ASP A 148 15.06 -13.51 -6.94
C ASP A 148 14.88 -14.80 -7.73
N GLN A 149 15.93 -15.61 -7.79
CA GLN A 149 15.88 -16.87 -8.53
C GLN A 149 14.82 -17.84 -8.00
N ARG A 150 14.58 -17.88 -6.68
CA ARG A 150 13.64 -18.83 -6.06
C ARG A 150 12.21 -18.45 -6.38
N PHE A 151 11.88 -17.16 -6.28
CA PHE A 151 10.59 -16.63 -6.69
C PHE A 151 10.36 -16.91 -8.18
N CYS A 152 11.33 -16.60 -9.04
CA CYS A 152 11.21 -16.83 -10.48
C CYS A 152 11.02 -18.32 -10.83
N GLN A 153 11.69 -19.22 -10.11
CA GLN A 153 11.52 -20.66 -10.28
C GLN A 153 10.14 -21.13 -9.82
N CYS A 154 9.62 -20.58 -8.72
CA CYS A 154 8.25 -20.85 -8.27
C CYS A 154 7.23 -20.37 -9.30
N ASP A 155 7.35 -19.11 -9.73
CA ASP A 155 6.41 -18.48 -10.64
C ASP A 155 6.38 -19.19 -11.99
N ALA A 156 7.54 -19.55 -12.54
CA ALA A 156 7.64 -20.35 -13.76
C ALA A 156 6.93 -21.71 -13.63
N ASN A 157 7.14 -22.41 -12.52
CA ASN A 157 6.49 -23.69 -12.25
C ASN A 157 4.97 -23.56 -12.16
N ARG A 158 4.47 -22.52 -11.47
CA ARG A 158 3.04 -22.27 -11.32
C ARG A 158 2.41 -21.94 -12.67
N LYS A 159 2.97 -20.99 -13.41
CA LYS A 159 2.51 -20.66 -14.77
C LYS A 159 2.50 -21.89 -15.68
N ALA A 160 3.56 -22.72 -15.65
CA ALA A 160 3.64 -23.94 -16.44
C ALA A 160 2.60 -25.02 -16.06
N GLN A 161 1.99 -24.97 -14.86
CA GLN A 161 0.86 -25.85 -14.51
C GLN A 161 -0.40 -25.54 -15.31
N HIS A 162 -0.54 -24.32 -15.81
CA HIS A 162 -1.76 -23.84 -16.46
C HIS A 162 -1.73 -23.93 -17.99
N VAL A 163 -0.54 -24.08 -18.58
CA VAL A 163 -0.36 -23.95 -20.03
C VAL A 163 0.47 -25.11 -20.60
N SER A 164 0.34 -25.34 -21.90
CA SER A 164 1.25 -26.23 -22.63
C SER A 164 2.62 -25.58 -22.85
N ALA A 165 3.65 -26.38 -23.16
CA ALA A 165 5.00 -25.89 -23.42
C ALA A 165 5.05 -24.78 -24.50
N ILE A 166 4.32 -24.97 -25.60
CA ILE A 166 4.27 -23.99 -26.71
C ILE A 166 3.50 -22.71 -26.34
N GLU A 167 2.51 -22.81 -25.46
CA GLU A 167 1.79 -21.64 -24.93
C GLU A 167 2.67 -20.87 -23.93
N PHE A 168 3.44 -21.58 -23.10
CA PHE A 168 4.40 -20.97 -22.19
C PHE A 168 5.49 -20.22 -22.94
N GLU A 169 6.07 -20.83 -23.99
CA GLU A 169 7.08 -20.18 -24.82
C GLU A 169 6.52 -18.93 -25.53
N ALA A 170 5.31 -19.02 -26.09
CA ALA A 170 4.66 -17.87 -26.72
C ALA A 170 4.40 -16.73 -25.71
N TYR A 171 3.98 -17.07 -24.48
CA TYR A 171 3.83 -16.11 -23.41
C TYR A 171 5.16 -15.44 -23.04
N PHE A 172 6.21 -16.22 -22.80
CA PHE A 172 7.54 -15.71 -22.47
C PHE A 172 8.08 -14.74 -23.54
N ARG A 173 8.08 -15.17 -24.81
CA ARG A 173 8.52 -14.35 -25.95
C ARG A 173 7.71 -13.09 -26.16
N SER A 174 6.46 -13.03 -25.66
CA SER A 174 5.62 -11.84 -25.79
C SER A 174 6.19 -10.61 -25.04
N PHE A 175 7.07 -10.82 -24.06
CA PHE A 175 7.72 -9.76 -23.30
C PHE A 175 9.26 -9.86 -23.29
N SER A 176 9.87 -11.02 -23.53
CA SER A 176 11.34 -11.15 -23.58
C SER A 176 11.97 -10.62 -24.86
N ASP A 177 11.27 -10.80 -25.99
CA ASP A 177 11.82 -10.50 -27.32
C ASP A 177 11.48 -9.05 -27.71
N TYR A 178 11.92 -8.10 -26.87
CA TYR A 178 11.84 -6.66 -27.16
C TYR A 178 13.23 -6.16 -27.55
N ASP A 179 13.55 -6.25 -28.84
CA ASP A 179 14.67 -5.49 -29.42
C ASP A 179 14.16 -4.06 -29.58
N GLY A 180 14.80 -3.09 -28.93
CA GLY A 180 14.37 -1.68 -28.79
C GLY A 180 14.15 -0.86 -30.08
N ASP A 181 13.98 -1.51 -31.22
CA ASP A 181 13.50 -0.92 -32.46
C ASP A 181 11.97 -0.76 -32.43
N ALA A 182 11.47 0.32 -33.02
CA ALA A 182 10.05 0.61 -33.13
C ALA A 182 9.35 -0.32 -34.14
N PHE A 183 9.10 -1.57 -33.74
CA PHE A 183 8.28 -2.50 -34.51
C PHE A 183 6.78 -2.24 -34.29
N SER A 184 5.99 -2.34 -35.36
CA SER A 184 4.53 -2.44 -35.22
C SER A 184 4.13 -3.76 -34.56
N SER A 185 2.93 -3.80 -33.96
CA SER A 185 2.39 -5.02 -33.34
C SER A 185 2.40 -6.23 -34.30
N ALA A 186 2.06 -6.02 -35.57
CA ALA A 186 2.06 -7.07 -36.58
C ALA A 186 3.48 -7.58 -36.91
N GLU A 187 4.48 -6.70 -36.91
CA GLU A 187 5.89 -7.07 -37.13
C GLU A 187 6.45 -7.85 -35.94
N LEU A 188 6.09 -7.46 -34.70
CA LEU A 188 6.45 -8.20 -33.50
C LEU A 188 5.85 -9.61 -33.50
N SER A 189 4.56 -9.76 -33.80
CA SER A 189 3.92 -11.07 -33.87
C SER A 189 4.56 -11.95 -34.94
N GLN A 190 4.89 -11.39 -36.11
CA GLN A 190 5.60 -12.15 -37.15
C GLN A 190 7.01 -12.55 -36.74
N ALA A 191 7.79 -11.66 -36.14
CA ALA A 191 9.14 -11.94 -35.68
C ALA A 191 9.16 -13.04 -34.60
N ARG A 192 8.29 -12.92 -33.60
CA ARG A 192 8.16 -13.89 -32.50
C ARG A 192 7.60 -15.22 -32.96
N GLY A 193 6.60 -15.21 -33.84
CA GLY A 193 6.12 -16.42 -34.50
C GLY A 193 7.22 -17.12 -35.29
N LYS A 194 8.03 -16.38 -36.05
CA LYS A 194 9.18 -16.92 -36.79
C LYS A 194 10.22 -17.54 -35.85
N ALA A 195 10.52 -16.92 -34.71
CA ALA A 195 11.43 -17.46 -33.70
C ALA A 195 10.95 -18.82 -33.16
N MET A 196 9.64 -19.01 -33.06
CA MET A 196 9.00 -20.27 -32.67
C MET A 196 8.71 -21.23 -33.83
N GLY A 197 9.10 -20.90 -35.07
CA GLY A 197 8.81 -21.72 -36.25
C GLY A 197 7.32 -21.78 -36.65
N ILE A 198 6.51 -20.79 -36.25
CA ILE A 198 5.07 -20.69 -36.53
C ILE A 198 4.72 -19.35 -37.22
N SER A 199 3.47 -19.19 -37.64
CA SER A 199 2.99 -17.89 -38.17
C SER A 199 2.76 -16.88 -37.03
N GLY A 200 2.81 -15.58 -37.34
CA GLY A 200 2.50 -14.53 -36.36
C GLY A 200 1.06 -14.60 -35.83
N GLU A 201 0.10 -14.94 -36.69
CA GLU A 201 -1.29 -15.17 -36.25
C GLU A 201 -1.38 -16.34 -35.25
N ARG A 202 -0.63 -17.43 -35.50
CA ARG A 202 -0.60 -18.57 -34.58
C ARG A 202 0.06 -18.20 -33.26
N PHE A 203 1.11 -17.37 -33.30
CA PHE A 203 1.74 -16.81 -32.11
C PHE A 203 0.72 -16.02 -31.27
N ASP A 204 -0.02 -15.09 -31.89
CA ASP A 204 -1.04 -14.28 -31.22
C ASP A 204 -2.11 -15.13 -30.54
N GLN A 205 -2.58 -16.17 -31.22
CA GLN A 205 -3.52 -17.13 -30.64
C GLN A 205 -2.95 -17.85 -29.41
N LEU A 206 -1.69 -18.27 -29.47
CA LEU A 206 -1.03 -18.99 -28.36
C LEU A 206 -0.80 -18.08 -27.16
N GLN A 207 -0.29 -16.85 -27.35
CA GLN A 207 -0.10 -15.92 -26.23
C GLN A 207 -1.43 -15.52 -25.59
N ALA A 208 -2.48 -15.31 -26.38
CA ALA A 208 -3.80 -14.99 -25.86
C ALA A 208 -4.39 -16.16 -25.06
N ALA A 209 -4.27 -17.39 -25.58
CA ALA A 209 -4.69 -18.59 -24.88
C ALA A 209 -3.92 -18.81 -23.57
N ALA A 210 -2.61 -18.58 -23.58
CA ALA A 210 -1.77 -18.68 -22.39
C ALA A 210 -2.20 -17.67 -21.31
N ARG A 211 -2.37 -16.39 -21.69
CA ARG A 211 -2.82 -15.33 -20.77
C ARG A 211 -4.19 -15.64 -20.16
N ALA A 212 -5.16 -16.04 -20.98
CA ALA A 212 -6.50 -16.41 -20.50
C ALA A 212 -6.48 -17.58 -19.50
N LYS A 213 -5.59 -18.56 -19.70
CA LYS A 213 -5.44 -19.71 -18.78
C LYS A 213 -4.79 -19.33 -17.46
N MET A 214 -3.85 -18.39 -17.47
CA MET A 214 -3.14 -17.94 -16.27
C MET A 214 -3.90 -16.87 -15.49
N GLU A 215 -4.74 -16.06 -16.15
CA GLU A 215 -5.46 -14.92 -15.54
C GLU A 215 -6.25 -15.33 -14.28
N ALA A 216 -6.99 -16.44 -14.35
CA ALA A 216 -7.80 -16.91 -13.22
C ALA A 216 -6.99 -17.35 -11.99
N ALA A 217 -5.69 -17.67 -12.16
CA ALA A 217 -4.80 -18.12 -11.09
C ALA A 217 -3.70 -17.10 -10.75
N GLY A 218 -3.56 -16.02 -11.53
CA GLY A 218 -2.40 -15.13 -11.49
C GLY A 218 -2.13 -14.54 -10.10
N ASP A 219 -3.15 -13.97 -9.46
CA ASP A 219 -3.01 -13.39 -8.12
C ASP A 219 -2.67 -14.45 -7.07
N ALA A 220 -3.33 -15.61 -7.13
CA ALA A 220 -3.09 -16.71 -6.20
C ALA A 220 -1.69 -17.31 -6.36
N ASP A 221 -1.20 -17.44 -7.59
CA ASP A 221 0.16 -17.93 -7.89
C ASP A 221 1.22 -16.95 -7.40
N LEU A 222 1.02 -15.65 -7.65
CA LEU A 222 1.90 -14.59 -7.18
C LEU A 222 1.97 -14.56 -5.65
N GLN A 223 0.81 -14.64 -4.99
CA GLN A 223 0.72 -14.69 -3.52
C GLN A 223 1.40 -15.93 -2.97
N TYR A 224 1.15 -17.10 -3.57
CA TYR A 224 1.79 -18.35 -3.19
C TYR A 224 3.32 -18.25 -3.29
N CYS A 225 3.85 -17.77 -4.41
CA CYS A 225 5.30 -17.68 -4.61
C CYS A 225 5.95 -16.61 -3.72
N THR A 226 5.25 -15.51 -3.46
CA THR A 226 5.68 -14.49 -2.49
C THR A 226 5.72 -15.09 -1.08
N ALA A 227 4.66 -15.77 -0.65
CA ALA A 227 4.60 -16.45 0.65
C ALA A 227 5.67 -17.52 0.81
N LEU A 228 6.02 -18.23 -0.27
CA LEU A 228 7.02 -19.27 -0.27
C LEU A 228 8.45 -18.74 -0.08
N THR A 229 8.71 -17.48 -0.49
CA THR A 229 10.09 -16.97 -0.66
C THR A 229 10.40 -15.72 0.17
N TRP A 230 9.40 -14.97 0.66
CA TRP A 230 9.64 -13.69 1.35
C TRP A 230 10.59 -13.84 2.57
N ALA A 231 10.49 -14.96 3.28
CA ALA A 231 11.26 -15.24 4.48
C ALA A 231 12.74 -15.53 4.20
N ASP A 232 13.11 -15.81 2.94
CA ASP A 232 14.45 -16.24 2.56
C ASP A 232 15.50 -15.12 2.72
N ARG A 233 15.05 -13.86 2.66
CA ARG A 233 15.89 -12.66 2.79
C ARG A 233 15.76 -12.00 4.16
N THR A 234 14.90 -12.52 5.02
CA THR A 234 14.57 -11.91 6.31
C THR A 234 15.48 -12.51 7.38
N PRO A 235 16.20 -11.69 8.17
CA PRO A 235 16.93 -12.19 9.32
C PRO A 235 15.96 -12.90 10.27
N GLY A 236 16.22 -14.18 10.55
CA GLY A 236 15.42 -14.90 11.54
C GLY A 236 15.63 -14.36 12.95
N VAL A 237 14.65 -14.57 13.81
CA VAL A 237 14.69 -14.17 15.21
C VAL A 237 14.91 -15.37 16.12
N SER A 238 15.37 -15.11 17.35
CA SER A 238 15.54 -16.16 18.38
C SER A 238 14.20 -16.79 18.77
N ALA A 239 14.22 -17.94 19.45
CA ALA A 239 12.99 -18.57 19.94
C ALA A 239 12.21 -17.66 20.91
N GLU A 240 12.92 -16.92 21.77
CA GLU A 240 12.35 -15.91 22.66
C GLU A 240 11.77 -14.74 21.85
N GLY A 241 12.49 -14.25 20.84
CA GLY A 241 11.98 -13.22 19.93
C GLY A 241 10.74 -13.64 19.14
N ARG A 242 10.55 -14.94 18.86
CA ARG A 242 9.31 -15.47 18.23
C ARG A 242 8.14 -15.54 19.22
N LEU A 243 8.41 -15.86 20.49
CA LEU A 243 7.38 -15.79 21.54
C LEU A 243 6.93 -14.33 21.73
N ASP A 244 7.87 -13.38 21.69
CA ASP A 244 7.59 -11.95 21.78
C ASP A 244 6.91 -11.39 20.52
N ALA A 245 7.28 -11.89 19.33
CA ALA A 245 6.60 -11.56 18.07
C ALA A 245 5.17 -12.11 18.01
N GLY A 246 4.87 -13.16 18.77
CA GLY A 246 3.52 -13.67 19.05
C GLY A 246 2.80 -12.98 20.22
N PHE A 247 3.42 -11.95 20.81
CA PHE A 247 3.02 -11.16 21.97
C PHE A 247 2.82 -11.98 23.27
N GLU A 248 3.80 -12.00 24.19
CA GLU A 248 3.67 -12.42 25.61
C GLU A 248 3.77 -11.22 26.61
N PRO A 249 3.63 -11.45 27.92
CA PRO A 249 2.47 -11.22 28.78
C PRO A 249 2.24 -9.73 29.12
N GLY A 250 1.11 -9.17 28.66
CA GLY A 250 0.67 -7.80 29.00
C GLY A 250 -0.24 -7.16 27.95
N VAL A 251 -0.23 -7.65 26.71
CA VAL A 251 -1.02 -7.11 25.59
C VAL A 251 -2.50 -7.55 25.63
N VAL A 252 -2.84 -8.59 26.40
CA VAL A 252 -4.23 -8.98 26.71
C VAL A 252 -4.65 -8.48 28.09
N VAL A 253 -4.53 -7.18 28.32
CA VAL A 253 -5.35 -6.48 29.33
C VAL A 253 -6.15 -5.36 28.65
N ILE A 254 -6.62 -5.59 27.42
CA ILE A 254 -7.60 -4.70 26.80
C ILE A 254 -8.67 -5.54 26.10
N THR A 255 -9.31 -6.45 26.82
CA THR A 255 -10.69 -6.86 26.54
C THR A 255 -11.30 -7.47 27.80
N GLY A 256 -11.85 -6.60 28.66
CA GLY A 256 -12.93 -6.99 29.59
C GLY A 256 -12.53 -7.62 30.93
N ALA A 257 -11.95 -6.82 31.84
CA ALA A 257 -12.22 -7.00 33.28
C ALA A 257 -12.14 -5.64 33.99
N ARG A 258 -13.31 -5.07 34.31
CA ARG A 258 -13.43 -4.17 35.45
C ARG A 258 -12.97 -4.94 36.68
N THR A 259 -11.84 -4.55 37.25
CA THR A 259 -11.58 -4.75 38.68
C THR A 259 -11.27 -3.38 39.27
N PRO A 260 -12.11 -2.85 40.18
CA PRO A 260 -11.76 -1.64 40.90
C PRO A 260 -10.73 -1.97 41.97
N ALA A 261 -9.83 -1.01 42.20
CA ALA A 261 -8.84 -0.91 43.27
C ALA A 261 -7.53 -1.71 43.11
N GLN A 262 -6.44 -0.98 42.87
CA GLN A 262 -5.32 -0.97 43.83
C GLN A 262 -4.47 0.29 43.61
N SER A 263 -4.50 1.16 44.61
CA SER A 263 -3.58 2.27 44.78
C SER A 263 -2.24 1.78 45.34
N ASP A 264 -1.21 2.57 45.08
CA ASP A 264 0.05 2.68 45.80
C ASP A 264 1.14 1.65 45.52
N GLY A 265 2.30 2.14 45.05
CA GLY A 265 3.53 1.35 45.04
C GLY A 265 4.67 1.82 44.14
N ASP A 266 5.11 3.06 44.34
CA ASP A 266 6.49 3.54 44.23
C ASP A 266 7.56 2.56 43.67
N PHE A 267 8.08 2.82 42.45
CA PHE A 267 9.42 2.37 42.06
C PHE A 267 10.05 3.34 41.07
N ALA A 268 10.78 4.33 41.62
CA ALA A 268 11.74 5.13 40.88
C ALA A 268 13.00 4.29 40.58
N LEU A 269 13.58 4.45 39.39
CA LEU A 269 15.03 4.64 39.15
C LEU A 269 15.30 4.99 37.67
N ARG A 270 15.82 6.21 37.45
CA ARG A 270 16.58 6.74 36.28
C ARG A 270 18.07 6.33 36.41
N PRO A 271 19.02 6.73 35.51
CA PRO A 271 19.01 7.02 34.06
C PRO A 271 20.23 6.41 33.30
N THR A 272 20.23 6.40 31.95
CA THR A 272 21.46 6.57 31.14
C THR A 272 21.17 7.26 29.79
N ASP A 273 21.76 8.45 29.64
CA ASP A 273 22.36 9.11 28.45
C ASP A 273 22.89 8.11 27.37
N ASP A 274 23.06 8.39 26.06
CA ASP A 274 23.18 9.61 25.24
C ASP A 274 23.14 9.16 23.75
N SER A 275 22.30 9.75 22.90
CA SER A 275 22.54 9.92 21.45
C SER A 275 21.38 10.72 20.85
N GLY A 276 21.68 11.96 20.47
CA GLY A 276 20.73 13.04 20.25
C GLY A 276 19.85 13.00 19.00
N HIS A 277 18.97 14.02 18.98
CA HIS A 277 17.93 14.39 18.00
C HIS A 277 16.46 14.09 18.37
N GLY A 278 16.14 14.00 19.66
CA GLY A 278 14.78 14.29 20.14
C GLY A 278 14.75 15.64 20.84
N SER A 279 14.15 16.67 20.24
CA SER A 279 13.80 17.90 20.94
C SER A 279 12.78 17.56 22.03
N ARG A 280 13.27 17.35 23.26
CA ARG A 280 12.39 17.26 24.44
C ARG A 280 11.72 18.62 24.61
N LEU A 281 10.43 18.74 24.30
CA LEU A 281 9.65 19.92 24.64
C LEU A 281 9.63 20.08 26.17
N PRO A 282 10.01 21.24 26.73
CA PRO A 282 9.97 21.51 28.16
C PRO A 282 8.55 21.93 28.59
N ASP A 283 8.01 21.36 29.67
CA ASP A 283 6.89 21.86 30.53
C ASP A 283 5.79 22.75 29.88
N ALA A 284 5.43 22.53 28.62
CA ALA A 284 4.44 23.31 27.89
C ALA A 284 3.04 22.73 28.14
N GLY A 285 2.05 23.60 28.40
CA GLY A 285 0.67 23.16 28.60
C GLY A 285 0.07 22.51 27.34
N PRO A 286 -1.09 21.81 27.44
CA PRO A 286 -1.72 21.12 26.31
C PRO A 286 -1.94 22.00 25.07
N ALA A 287 -2.35 23.27 25.27
CA ALA A 287 -2.58 24.21 24.18
C ALA A 287 -1.30 24.61 23.42
N GLU A 288 -0.19 24.81 24.14
CA GLU A 288 1.10 25.17 23.55
C GLU A 288 1.72 23.97 22.83
N THR A 289 1.59 22.78 23.42
CA THR A 289 2.00 21.52 22.79
C THR A 289 1.23 21.26 21.50
N ALA A 290 -0.09 21.50 21.50
CA ALA A 290 -0.95 21.31 20.34
C ALA A 290 -0.57 22.26 19.19
N LEU A 291 -0.30 23.53 19.50
CA LEU A 291 0.14 24.51 18.50
C LEU A 291 1.50 24.14 17.89
N ASN A 292 2.43 23.62 18.70
CA ASN A 292 3.73 23.16 18.22
C ASN A 292 3.58 21.99 17.23
N ILE A 293 2.77 20.99 17.57
CA ILE A 293 2.47 19.85 16.67
C ILE A 293 1.89 20.34 15.34
N VAL A 294 0.94 21.29 15.37
CA VAL A 294 0.33 21.85 14.16
C VAL A 294 1.36 22.58 13.30
N ASN A 295 2.23 23.39 13.90
CA ASN A 295 3.29 24.11 13.19
C ASN A 295 4.31 23.17 12.57
N GLU A 296 4.77 22.18 13.34
CA GLU A 296 5.77 21.19 12.89
C GLU A 296 5.19 20.29 11.79
N SER A 297 3.93 19.87 11.91
CA SER A 297 3.21 19.13 10.86
C SER A 297 3.10 19.91 9.56
N CYS A 298 2.74 21.19 9.66
CA CYS A 298 2.58 22.01 8.47
C CYS A 298 3.89 22.15 7.71
N ALA A 299 4.99 22.42 8.41
CA ALA A 299 6.32 22.50 7.80
C ALA A 299 6.80 21.15 7.25
N ALA A 300 6.54 20.05 7.97
CA ALA A 300 6.90 18.70 7.54
C ALA A 300 6.17 18.26 6.25
N GLN A 301 4.98 18.81 6.00
CA GLN A 301 4.22 18.59 4.76
C GLN A 301 4.72 19.45 3.58
N GLY A 302 5.86 20.15 3.74
CA GLY A 302 6.47 20.94 2.68
C GLY A 302 5.78 22.30 2.43
N ASN A 303 4.86 22.71 3.30
CA ASN A 303 4.19 24.00 3.17
C ASN A 303 5.15 25.16 3.53
N SER A 304 4.96 26.29 2.86
CA SER A 304 5.68 27.53 3.10
C SER A 304 5.46 28.07 4.51
N ALA A 305 6.41 28.86 5.00
CA ALA A 305 6.26 29.57 6.28
C ALA A 305 5.03 30.49 6.30
N THR A 306 4.67 31.08 5.15
CA THR A 306 3.47 31.93 5.00
C THR A 306 2.19 31.12 5.18
N TYR A 307 2.09 29.98 4.50
CA TYR A 307 0.96 29.07 4.65
C TYR A 307 0.86 28.56 6.07
N CYS A 308 1.96 28.09 6.66
CA CYS A 308 1.94 27.56 8.03
C CYS A 308 1.60 28.61 9.08
N THR A 309 1.97 29.88 8.87
CA THR A 309 1.54 30.98 9.73
C THR A 309 0.03 31.23 9.61
N CYS A 310 -0.53 31.17 8.41
CA CYS A 310 -1.97 31.28 8.21
C CYS A 310 -2.72 30.08 8.80
N TYR A 311 -2.23 28.87 8.55
CA TYR A 311 -2.81 27.62 9.03
C TYR A 311 -2.83 27.55 10.56
N SER A 312 -1.76 27.97 11.22
CA SER A 312 -1.69 28.01 12.68
C SER A 312 -2.63 29.06 13.29
N GLN A 313 -2.81 30.21 12.64
CA GLN A 313 -3.82 31.21 13.02
C GLN A 313 -5.26 30.70 12.84
N ALA A 314 -5.52 29.96 11.77
CA ALA A 314 -6.81 29.30 11.55
C ALA A 314 -7.06 28.25 12.64
N TYR A 315 -6.07 27.40 12.95
CA TYR A 315 -6.15 26.44 14.05
C TYR A 315 -6.46 27.10 15.39
N GLU A 316 -5.74 28.17 15.75
CA GLU A 316 -5.99 28.88 17.00
C GLU A 316 -7.43 29.45 17.08
N THR A 317 -7.95 29.93 15.95
CA THR A 317 -9.24 30.63 15.89
C THR A 317 -10.42 29.67 15.80
N ASP A 318 -10.29 28.62 14.99
CA ASP A 318 -11.37 27.71 14.65
C ASP A 318 -11.35 26.40 15.42
N VAL A 319 -10.25 26.09 16.11
CA VAL A 319 -10.13 24.90 16.97
C VAL A 319 -9.84 25.33 18.40
N ALA A 320 -8.66 25.88 18.68
CA ALA A 320 -8.17 26.05 20.05
C ALA A 320 -9.05 26.98 20.90
N LYS A 321 -9.62 28.04 20.31
CA LYS A 321 -10.53 28.98 21.01
C LYS A 321 -11.99 28.50 21.09
N LYS A 322 -12.38 27.46 20.35
CA LYS A 322 -13.76 26.96 20.29
C LYS A 322 -14.01 25.77 21.21
N VAL A 323 -12.96 25.19 21.79
CA VAL A 323 -13.06 24.11 22.77
C VAL A 323 -12.99 24.66 24.20
N ASP A 324 -13.81 24.11 25.10
CA ASP A 324 -13.79 24.48 26.52
C ASP A 324 -12.62 23.83 27.29
N ASP A 325 -12.08 22.73 26.75
CA ASP A 325 -10.98 21.96 27.33
C ASP A 325 -9.76 21.96 26.37
N PRO A 326 -8.61 22.53 26.78
CA PRO A 326 -7.36 22.52 26.02
C PRO A 326 -6.87 21.13 25.60
N GLU A 327 -7.23 20.07 26.34
CA GLU A 327 -6.89 18.70 25.95
C GLU A 327 -7.64 18.25 24.68
N VAL A 328 -8.81 18.82 24.38
CA VAL A 328 -9.53 18.57 23.12
C VAL A 328 -8.76 19.17 21.94
N ALA A 329 -8.18 20.36 22.10
CA ALA A 329 -7.34 20.98 21.08
C ALA A 329 -6.03 20.20 20.84
N LEU A 330 -5.46 19.63 21.90
CA LEU A 330 -4.30 18.74 21.83
C LEU A 330 -4.63 17.41 21.16
N ALA A 331 -5.74 16.77 21.54
CA ALA A 331 -6.22 15.55 20.90
C ALA A 331 -6.51 15.78 19.42
N TRP A 332 -7.11 16.93 19.07
CA TRP A 332 -7.32 17.32 17.68
C TRP A 332 -6.00 17.42 16.92
N ALA A 333 -4.98 18.07 17.49
CA ALA A 333 -3.67 18.21 16.86
C ALA A 333 -2.99 16.84 16.66
N LEU A 334 -3.07 15.95 17.65
CA LEU A 334 -2.53 14.59 17.54
C LEU A 334 -3.24 13.76 16.45
N LEU A 335 -4.57 13.87 16.35
CA LEU A 335 -5.37 13.16 15.35
C LEU A 335 -5.17 13.72 13.93
N ASN A 336 -5.09 15.04 13.79
CA ASN A 336 -4.96 15.71 12.50
C ASN A 336 -3.54 15.59 11.91
N SER A 337 -2.53 15.65 12.77
CA SER A 337 -1.12 15.79 12.37
C SER A 337 -0.27 14.56 12.67
N GLY A 338 -0.86 13.49 13.21
CA GLY A 338 -0.15 12.25 13.54
C GLY A 338 0.99 12.42 14.56
N GLY A 339 0.98 13.51 15.33
CA GLY A 339 2.05 13.82 16.29
C GLY A 339 3.35 14.32 15.67
N ALA A 340 3.31 14.95 14.49
CA ALA A 340 4.49 15.52 13.85
C ALA A 340 5.36 16.34 14.83
N GLY A 341 6.67 16.04 14.81
CA GLY A 341 7.67 16.67 15.67
C GLY A 341 7.80 16.09 17.09
N LEU A 342 6.94 15.14 17.45
CA LEU A 342 7.10 14.32 18.66
C LEU A 342 7.92 13.06 18.38
N SER A 343 8.61 12.57 19.41
CA SER A 343 9.13 11.20 19.38
C SER A 343 7.97 10.20 19.45
N THR A 344 8.13 8.99 18.92
CA THR A 344 7.11 7.93 19.00
C THR A 344 6.68 7.66 20.44
N THR A 345 7.62 7.72 21.40
CA THR A 345 7.33 7.54 22.82
C THR A 345 6.49 8.69 23.38
N ASP A 346 6.79 9.94 23.02
CA ASP A 346 6.04 11.11 23.49
C ASP A 346 4.64 11.17 22.88
N PHE A 347 4.51 10.86 21.58
CA PHE A 347 3.23 10.73 20.90
C PHE A 347 2.32 9.70 21.58
N MET A 348 2.85 8.50 21.85
CA MET A 348 2.11 7.43 22.51
C MET A 348 1.73 7.80 23.95
N SER A 349 2.66 8.39 24.70
CA SER A 349 2.42 8.84 26.07
C SER A 349 1.33 9.92 26.13
N MET A 350 1.38 10.92 25.23
CA MET A 350 0.38 11.99 25.20
C MET A 350 -0.99 11.46 24.77
N THR A 351 -1.05 10.64 23.72
CA THR A 351 -2.32 10.05 23.23
C THR A 351 -3.00 9.20 24.30
N GLN A 352 -2.22 8.43 25.07
CA GLN A 352 -2.73 7.60 26.17
C GLN A 352 -3.12 8.40 27.42
N SER A 353 -2.50 9.56 27.64
CA SER A 353 -2.81 10.41 28.80
C SER A 353 -4.13 11.16 28.66
N ILE A 354 -4.62 11.34 27.44
CA ILE A 354 -5.86 12.06 27.14
C ILE A 354 -7.08 11.14 27.33
N PRO A 355 -8.13 11.57 28.07
CA PRO A 355 -9.34 10.79 28.25
C PRO A 355 -10.06 10.45 26.93
N GLN A 356 -10.69 9.28 26.84
CA GLN A 356 -11.42 8.84 25.65
C GLN A 356 -12.57 9.80 25.24
N ALA A 357 -13.24 10.43 26.21
CA ALA A 357 -14.29 11.42 25.93
C ALA A 357 -13.72 12.67 25.21
N THR A 358 -12.49 13.05 25.54
CA THR A 358 -11.75 14.17 24.93
C THR A 358 -11.36 13.82 23.49
N HIS A 359 -10.94 12.57 23.22
CA HIS A 359 -10.70 12.07 21.86
C HIS A 359 -11.97 12.10 20.99
N GLN A 360 -13.12 11.71 21.54
CA GLN A 360 -14.40 11.76 20.81
C GLN A 360 -14.81 13.20 20.50
N ALA A 361 -14.67 14.12 21.45
CA ALA A 361 -14.92 15.54 21.24
C ALA A 361 -13.98 16.13 20.18
N ALA A 362 -12.70 15.74 20.19
CA ALA A 362 -11.72 16.15 19.19
C ALA A 362 -12.04 15.60 17.80
N GLY A 363 -12.47 14.35 17.68
CA GLY A 363 -12.92 13.77 16.41
C GLY A 363 -14.13 14.50 15.82
N MET A 364 -15.10 14.88 16.66
CA MET A 364 -16.22 15.71 16.21
C MET A 364 -15.78 17.11 15.77
N MET A 365 -14.79 17.70 16.46
CA MET A 365 -14.21 18.98 16.08
C MET A 365 -13.45 18.87 14.75
N LEU A 366 -12.70 17.78 14.53
CA LEU A 366 -11.98 17.50 13.28
C LEU A 366 -12.93 17.50 12.07
N ILE A 367 -14.08 16.84 12.19
CA ILE A 367 -15.11 16.82 11.13
C ILE A 367 -15.63 18.24 10.85
N GLN A 368 -15.80 19.07 11.88
CA GLN A 368 -16.28 20.46 11.72
C GLN A 368 -15.22 21.40 11.13
N THR A 369 -13.95 21.00 11.18
CA THR A 369 -12.80 21.80 10.72
C THR A 369 -12.04 21.12 9.59
N MET A 370 -12.68 20.29 8.77
CA MET A 370 -12.01 19.64 7.62
C MET A 370 -11.47 20.64 6.60
N GLU A 371 -12.13 21.79 6.47
CA GLU A 371 -11.74 22.88 5.56
C GLU A 371 -10.71 23.84 6.19
N LEU A 372 -10.10 23.48 7.32
CA LEU A 372 -9.11 24.32 8.00
C LEU A 372 -7.91 24.56 7.07
N GLY A 373 -7.58 25.82 6.83
CA GLY A 373 -6.47 26.19 5.93
C GLY A 373 -6.84 26.29 4.45
N SER A 374 -8.09 26.02 4.05
CA SER A 374 -8.58 26.19 2.66
C SER A 374 -8.44 27.62 2.10
N HIS A 375 -8.30 28.62 2.98
CA HIS A 375 -8.12 30.02 2.64
C HIS A 375 -6.65 30.50 2.76
N CYS A 376 -5.73 29.61 3.14
CA CYS A 376 -4.31 29.91 3.25
C CYS A 376 -3.61 29.69 1.90
N THR A 377 -2.62 30.51 1.59
CA THR A 377 -1.84 30.45 0.34
C THR A 377 -0.36 30.20 0.66
N GLN A 378 0.42 29.55 -0.24
CA GLN A 378 1.86 29.30 -0.02
C GLN A 378 2.73 30.57 -0.11
N GLY A 379 2.10 31.74 -0.25
CA GLY A 379 2.79 32.97 -0.63
C GLY A 379 3.40 32.85 -2.02
N GLN A 380 4.08 33.91 -2.47
CA GLN A 380 4.83 33.84 -3.73
C GLN A 380 6.01 32.88 -3.55
N THR A 381 5.92 31.71 -4.17
CA THR A 381 7.05 30.81 -4.34
C THR A 381 8.13 31.55 -5.13
N ILE A 382 9.36 31.59 -4.58
CA ILE A 382 10.52 31.98 -5.37
C ILE A 382 10.67 30.90 -6.44
N LYS A 383 10.24 31.20 -7.67
CA LYS A 383 10.35 30.28 -8.82
C LYS A 383 11.76 29.72 -8.85
N ALA A 384 11.87 28.40 -8.68
CA ALA A 384 13.07 27.69 -9.07
C ALA A 384 13.35 27.99 -10.55
N ALA A 385 14.62 28.12 -10.94
CA ALA A 385 14.97 28.40 -12.32
C ALA A 385 14.40 27.30 -13.22
N SER A 386 13.81 27.69 -14.35
CA SER A 386 13.30 26.77 -15.36
C SER A 386 14.37 25.73 -15.73
N LEU A 387 13.96 24.47 -15.88
CA LEU A 387 14.80 23.40 -16.39
C LEU A 387 15.30 23.78 -17.79
N SER A 388 16.59 23.51 -18.05
CA SER A 388 17.21 23.87 -19.32
C SER A 388 17.18 22.70 -20.31
N GLY A 389 16.74 22.92 -21.55
CA GLY A 389 16.79 21.91 -22.60
C GLY A 389 15.59 21.94 -23.53
N THR A 390 15.46 20.91 -24.37
CA THR A 390 14.24 20.66 -25.16
C THR A 390 13.10 20.16 -24.26
N PRO A 391 11.83 20.24 -24.68
CA PRO A 391 10.70 19.71 -23.91
C PRO A 391 10.87 18.26 -23.51
N LYS A 392 11.39 17.46 -24.43
CA LYS A 392 11.72 16.06 -24.18
C LYS A 392 12.73 15.91 -23.04
N GLN A 393 13.78 16.73 -23.03
CA GLN A 393 14.82 16.68 -21.99
C GLN A 393 14.27 17.12 -20.63
N ARG A 394 13.46 18.20 -20.60
CA ARG A 394 12.81 18.69 -19.38
C ARG A 394 11.85 17.64 -18.81
N MET A 395 11.02 17.03 -19.66
CA MET A 395 10.08 15.98 -19.24
C MET A 395 10.78 14.69 -18.79
N MET A 396 11.89 14.32 -19.42
CA MET A 396 12.74 13.21 -18.98
C MET A 396 13.32 13.46 -17.59
N GLU A 397 13.82 14.67 -17.35
CA GLU A 397 14.38 15.07 -16.07
C GLU A 397 13.31 15.07 -14.96
N ILE A 398 12.11 15.55 -15.26
CA ILE A 398 10.96 15.48 -14.34
C ILE A 398 10.65 14.01 -14.01
N CYS A 399 10.47 13.17 -15.03
CA CYS A 399 10.11 11.77 -14.88
C CYS A 399 11.13 10.97 -14.04
N VAL A 400 12.43 11.12 -14.32
CA VAL A 400 13.49 10.41 -13.58
C VAL A 400 13.58 10.92 -12.12
N ASN A 401 13.37 12.21 -11.88
CA ASN A 401 13.36 12.76 -10.53
C ASN A 401 12.14 12.32 -9.70
N GLU A 402 11.04 11.92 -10.34
CA GLU A 402 9.86 11.33 -9.70
C GLU A 402 10.06 9.84 -9.32
N ASN A 403 11.32 9.35 -9.30
CA ASN A 403 11.74 7.98 -9.00
C ASN A 403 11.30 6.92 -10.03
N GLU A 404 11.07 7.32 -11.28
CA GLU A 404 10.79 6.38 -12.36
C GLU A 404 12.08 5.92 -13.08
N ASP A 405 12.06 4.68 -13.60
CA ASP A 405 13.19 4.12 -14.32
C ASP A 405 13.50 4.91 -15.61
N GLU A 406 14.78 5.18 -15.88
CA GLU A 406 15.21 6.01 -17.02
C GLU A 406 14.75 5.42 -18.38
N ALA A 407 14.69 4.10 -18.51
CA ALA A 407 14.21 3.46 -19.73
C ALA A 407 12.67 3.57 -19.87
N LEU A 408 11.94 3.46 -18.76
CA LEU A 408 10.49 3.69 -18.72
C LEU A 408 10.15 5.15 -19.06
N CYS A 409 10.89 6.10 -18.49
CA CYS A 409 10.77 7.52 -18.82
C CYS A 409 11.08 7.78 -20.30
N SER A 410 12.16 7.22 -20.83
CA SER A 410 12.54 7.39 -22.24
C SER A 410 11.46 6.89 -23.20
N CYS A 411 10.86 5.73 -22.89
CA CYS A 411 9.74 5.20 -23.67
C CYS A 411 8.50 6.09 -23.57
N THR A 412 8.12 6.48 -22.36
CA THR A 412 6.88 7.23 -22.10
C THR A 412 6.95 8.63 -22.69
N VAL A 413 8.03 9.36 -22.42
CA VAL A 413 8.26 10.71 -22.97
C VAL A 413 8.41 10.66 -24.49
N GLY A 414 9.07 9.63 -25.04
CA GLY A 414 9.17 9.43 -26.48
C GLY A 414 7.81 9.22 -27.16
N LYS A 415 6.89 8.49 -26.52
CA LYS A 415 5.52 8.31 -27.04
C LYS A 415 4.68 9.56 -26.92
N MET A 416 4.79 10.30 -25.82
CA MET A 416 4.11 11.58 -25.65
C MET A 416 4.53 12.58 -26.73
N GLU A 417 5.84 12.73 -26.96
CA GLU A 417 6.38 13.61 -28.01
C GLU A 417 5.89 13.24 -29.42
N ALA A 418 5.75 11.95 -29.71
CA ALA A 418 5.25 11.48 -31.01
C ALA A 418 3.73 11.63 -31.19
N GLN A 419 2.98 11.72 -30.08
CA GLN A 419 1.53 11.77 -30.09
C GLN A 419 0.97 13.19 -30.14
N PHE A 420 1.68 14.14 -29.54
CA PHE A 420 1.27 15.54 -29.52
C PHE A 420 1.96 16.33 -30.63
N SER A 421 1.33 17.42 -31.05
CA SER A 421 2.04 18.40 -31.87
C SER A 421 3.19 19.01 -31.05
N PRO A 422 4.25 19.56 -31.66
CA PRO A 422 5.35 20.18 -30.92
C PRO A 422 4.87 21.24 -29.90
N ASP A 423 3.89 22.06 -30.28
CA ASP A 423 3.36 23.13 -29.43
C ASP A 423 2.51 22.60 -28.26
N ASP A 424 1.76 21.52 -28.49
CA ASP A 424 0.95 20.84 -27.46
C ASP A 424 1.85 20.07 -26.48
N PHE A 425 2.89 19.42 -27.00
CA PHE A 425 3.87 18.74 -26.18
C PHE A 425 4.62 19.74 -25.29
N GLU A 426 5.09 20.85 -25.85
CA GLU A 426 5.69 21.95 -25.09
C GLU A 426 4.74 22.46 -24.00
N LEU A 427 3.44 22.63 -24.30
CA LEU A 427 2.45 23.08 -23.31
C LEU A 427 2.30 22.11 -22.15
N ILE A 428 2.23 20.80 -22.44
CA ILE A 428 2.12 19.75 -21.42
C ILE A 428 3.39 19.73 -20.55
N VAL A 429 4.56 19.83 -21.17
CA VAL A 429 5.83 19.86 -20.44
C VAL A 429 5.96 21.11 -19.58
N ASP A 430 5.55 22.28 -20.07
CA ASP A 430 5.57 23.53 -19.28
C ASP A 430 4.65 23.44 -18.05
N ILE A 431 3.48 22.80 -18.17
CA ILE A 431 2.57 22.58 -17.03
C ILE A 431 3.21 21.62 -16.03
N ARG A 432 3.73 20.47 -16.50
CA ARG A 432 4.40 19.48 -15.64
C ARG A 432 5.65 20.03 -14.98
N GLU A 433 6.39 20.88 -15.68
CA GLU A 433 7.52 21.59 -15.10
C GLU A 433 7.08 22.59 -14.04
N ALA A 434 6.02 23.36 -14.29
CA ALA A 434 5.49 24.28 -13.29
C ALA A 434 5.01 23.51 -12.03
N GLU A 435 4.38 22.34 -12.18
CA GLU A 435 4.05 21.44 -11.07
C GLU A 435 5.31 20.92 -10.35
N PHE A 436 6.29 20.43 -11.10
CA PHE A 436 7.56 19.92 -10.58
C PHE A 436 8.35 20.97 -9.81
N LEU A 437 8.28 22.24 -10.25
CA LEU A 437 8.90 23.39 -9.57
C LEU A 437 8.03 23.96 -8.45
N GLY A 438 6.91 23.31 -8.11
CA GLY A 438 6.08 23.62 -6.94
C GLY A 438 5.04 24.72 -7.16
N SER A 439 4.57 24.93 -8.39
CA SER A 439 3.45 25.84 -8.65
C SER A 439 2.13 25.25 -8.13
N GLU A 440 1.41 26.02 -7.32
CA GLU A 440 0.07 25.65 -6.81
C GLU A 440 -0.99 25.61 -7.92
N ASP A 441 -0.80 26.41 -8.98
CA ASP A 441 -1.70 26.53 -10.12
C ASP A 441 -0.89 26.58 -11.42
N ALA A 442 -0.23 25.47 -11.71
CA ALA A 442 0.65 25.31 -12.86
C ALA A 442 -0.01 25.74 -14.18
N LEU A 443 -1.31 25.49 -14.34
CA LEU A 443 -2.05 25.87 -15.52
C LEU A 443 -2.20 27.38 -15.66
N ALA A 444 -2.56 28.09 -14.59
CA ALA A 444 -2.66 29.55 -14.63
C ALA A 444 -1.28 30.21 -14.87
N ASP A 445 -0.24 29.67 -14.25
CA ASP A 445 1.13 30.15 -14.39
C ASP A 445 1.68 30.02 -15.80
N VAL A 446 1.39 28.91 -16.47
CA VAL A 446 1.77 28.67 -17.87
C VAL A 446 0.89 29.45 -18.83
N ALA A 447 -0.40 29.60 -18.52
CA ALA A 447 -1.33 30.44 -19.29
C ALA A 447 -0.85 31.90 -19.32
N GLU A 448 -0.48 32.46 -18.17
CA GLU A 448 0.04 33.83 -18.07
C GLU A 448 1.34 34.00 -18.88
N GLN A 449 2.26 33.03 -18.79
CA GLN A 449 3.52 33.04 -19.57
C GLN A 449 3.28 32.98 -21.08
N ARG A 450 2.19 32.34 -21.50
CA ARG A 450 1.78 32.24 -22.92
C ARG A 450 0.84 33.36 -23.36
N GLY A 451 0.56 34.34 -22.48
CA GLY A 451 -0.29 35.49 -22.78
C GLY A 451 -1.78 35.16 -22.89
N LEU A 452 -2.21 34.05 -22.30
CA LEU A 452 -3.59 33.58 -22.23
C LEU A 452 -4.15 33.81 -20.82
N ASN A 453 -5.46 33.95 -20.69
CA ASN A 453 -6.09 33.84 -19.37
C ASN A 453 -6.40 32.35 -19.04
N ARG A 454 -6.60 32.04 -17.75
CA ARG A 454 -6.82 30.67 -17.27
C ARG A 454 -7.99 29.97 -17.98
N ALA A 455 -9.10 30.68 -18.20
CA ALA A 455 -10.27 30.11 -18.87
C ALA A 455 -9.98 29.78 -20.35
N GLU A 456 -9.19 30.61 -21.03
CA GLU A 456 -8.74 30.35 -22.41
C GLU A 456 -7.79 29.15 -22.50
N ALA A 457 -6.90 28.98 -21.51
CA ALA A 457 -6.00 27.83 -21.44
C ALA A 457 -6.74 26.53 -21.10
N GLU A 458 -7.70 26.57 -20.16
CA GLU A 458 -8.60 25.46 -19.85
C GLU A 458 -9.47 25.08 -21.05
N GLU A 459 -10.02 26.07 -21.76
CA GLU A 459 -10.82 25.83 -22.97
C GLU A 459 -9.95 25.28 -24.13
N ALA A 460 -8.70 25.72 -24.26
CA ALA A 460 -7.76 25.20 -25.25
C ALA A 460 -7.36 23.75 -24.94
N LEU A 461 -7.10 23.39 -23.68
CA LEU A 461 -6.81 22.02 -23.26
C LEU A 461 -8.04 21.09 -23.40
N ALA A 462 -9.21 21.57 -22.97
CA ALA A 462 -10.45 20.81 -22.98
C ALA A 462 -11.07 20.63 -24.38
N ASN A 463 -10.71 21.47 -25.35
CA ASN A 463 -11.17 21.36 -26.73
C ASN A 463 -10.10 20.82 -27.69
N ASN A 464 -8.88 20.56 -27.23
CA ASN A 464 -7.84 19.98 -28.09
C ASN A 464 -8.05 18.45 -28.19
N PRO A 465 -8.50 17.93 -29.36
CA PRO A 465 -8.80 16.51 -29.51
C PRO A 465 -7.56 15.62 -29.37
N ALA A 466 -6.36 16.16 -29.63
CA ALA A 466 -5.10 15.45 -29.46
C ALA A 466 -4.77 15.25 -27.98
N ILE A 467 -5.04 16.23 -27.12
CA ILE A 467 -4.81 16.17 -25.67
C ILE A 467 -5.81 15.23 -25.00
N ILE A 468 -7.10 15.34 -25.35
CA ILE A 468 -8.16 14.44 -24.87
C ILE A 468 -7.92 12.99 -25.33
N GLY A 469 -7.56 12.80 -26.60
CA GLY A 469 -7.21 11.49 -27.16
C GLY A 469 -5.91 10.93 -26.57
N GLY A 470 -4.95 11.81 -26.30
CA GLY A 470 -3.67 11.51 -25.68
C GLY A 470 -3.81 10.99 -24.25
N MET A 471 -4.57 11.67 -23.39
CA MET A 471 -4.79 11.27 -21.99
C MET A 471 -5.47 9.90 -21.87
N MET A 472 -6.44 9.58 -22.73
CA MET A 472 -7.06 8.24 -22.75
C MET A 472 -6.11 7.14 -23.25
N SER A 473 -5.14 7.50 -24.10
CA SER A 473 -4.15 6.56 -24.62
C SER A 473 -2.89 6.46 -23.76
N MET A 474 -2.61 7.43 -22.87
CA MET A 474 -1.43 7.40 -22.00
C MET A 474 -1.45 6.21 -21.06
N GLY A 475 -2.61 5.81 -20.53
CA GLY A 475 -2.74 4.57 -19.77
C GLY A 475 -2.35 3.32 -20.58
N ALA A 476 -2.67 3.30 -21.88
CA ALA A 476 -2.26 2.22 -22.78
C ALA A 476 -0.77 2.33 -23.17
N SER A 477 -0.23 3.54 -23.36
CA SER A 477 1.18 3.80 -23.68
C SER A 477 2.11 3.47 -22.52
N MET A 478 1.71 3.79 -21.29
CA MET A 478 2.39 3.43 -20.04
C MET A 478 2.38 1.90 -19.86
N MET A 479 1.23 1.24 -20.02
CA MET A 479 1.17 -0.23 -20.01
C MET A 479 1.96 -0.90 -21.15
N GLN A 480 2.11 -0.25 -22.31
CA GLN A 480 2.97 -0.74 -23.39
C GLN A 480 4.46 -0.53 -23.09
N CYS A 481 4.84 0.56 -22.41
CA CYS A 481 6.21 0.82 -21.98
C CYS A 481 6.63 -0.05 -20.78
N MET A 482 5.66 -0.50 -19.97
CA MET A 482 5.86 -1.46 -18.87
C MET A 482 5.81 -2.94 -19.31
N GLY A 483 5.62 -3.23 -20.61
CA GLY A 483 5.57 -4.61 -21.10
C GLY A 483 4.16 -5.24 -21.24
N GLY A 484 3.26 -4.57 -21.97
CA GLY A 484 2.25 -5.18 -22.84
C GLY A 484 1.06 -5.94 -22.23
N VAL A 485 -0.08 -5.25 -22.16
CA VAL A 485 -1.44 -5.85 -22.21
C VAL A 485 -2.10 -5.42 -23.54
N PRO A 486 -2.84 -6.29 -24.26
CA PRO A 486 -3.50 -5.91 -25.50
C PRO A 486 -4.66 -4.93 -25.27
N ASN A 487 -4.80 -4.02 -26.23
CA ASN A 487 -5.88 -3.07 -26.41
C ASN A 487 -7.28 -3.73 -26.30
N MET A 488 -8.07 -3.39 -25.28
CA MET A 488 -9.48 -3.79 -25.20
C MET A 488 -10.30 -2.96 -26.19
N SER A 489 -10.48 -3.48 -27.39
CA SER A 489 -11.50 -3.02 -28.33
C SER A 489 -12.51 -4.15 -28.53
N GLY A 490 -13.64 -4.13 -27.80
CA GLY A 490 -14.74 -5.04 -28.07
C GLY A 490 -15.71 -5.30 -26.92
N LEU A 491 -16.52 -4.30 -26.56
CA LEU A 491 -17.79 -4.56 -25.88
C LEU A 491 -18.88 -4.83 -26.94
N PRO A 492 -19.52 -6.01 -26.96
CA PRO A 492 -20.60 -6.31 -27.89
C PRO A 492 -21.94 -5.84 -27.32
N GLY A 493 -22.63 -4.94 -28.03
CA GLY A 493 -24.06 -4.74 -27.80
C GLY A 493 -24.66 -3.40 -28.25
N MET A 494 -24.89 -3.21 -29.55
CA MET A 494 -26.10 -2.55 -30.07
C MET A 494 -26.42 -3.08 -31.48
N PRO A 495 -27.68 -3.48 -31.76
CA PRO A 495 -28.11 -3.90 -33.10
C PRO A 495 -28.37 -2.67 -34.00
N GLN A 496 -28.25 -2.91 -35.31
CA GLN A 496 -28.38 -1.93 -36.41
C GLN A 496 -29.68 -1.12 -36.40
#